data_AF-A0A944FSK0-F1
#
_entry.id   AF-A0A944FSK0-F1
#
_cell.length_a   1.000
_cell.length_b   1.000
_cell.length_c   1.000
_cell.angle_alpha   90.00
_cell.angle_beta   90.00
_cell.angle_gamma   90.00
#
_symmetry.space_group_name_H-M   'P 1'
#
loop_
_entity.id
_entity.type
_entity.pdbx_description
1 polymer ?
#
loop_
_entity_poly.entity_id
_entity_poly.type
_entity_poly.pdbx_seq_one_letter_code
_entity_poly.pdbx_strand_id
1 'polypeptide(L)'
;CIATLVLPFAMFALKNNLESSFILWIISYLFFGFFAVYRVIIFTDMASKSKKCLYLAGLGLMIGRCGDALGAYTGIVLNAYPVVLILCTSAAFVVTVFLFISLYNRIYTSSLPVTKSRETLLEEFQKLYQLSPCEMEVFQLVLDGRSNTEIADDLFISYNTVKFHIKNLFKKTGCSSRTELLALFKS
;
A
#
# COMPACT_ATOMS: atom_id res chain seq x y z
N CYS A 1 -23.59 -3.24 6.84
CA CYS A 1 -23.19 -1.82 7.00
C CYS A 1 -24.40 -0.96 7.43
N ILE A 2 -25.57 -1.08 6.79
CA ILE A 2 -26.78 -0.32 7.19
C ILE A 2 -27.41 -0.88 8.49
N ALA A 3 -27.50 -2.20 8.67
CA ALA A 3 -28.09 -2.81 9.88
C ALA A 3 -27.35 -2.45 11.20
N THR A 4 -26.04 -2.22 11.14
CA THR A 4 -25.22 -1.79 12.28
C THR A 4 -25.44 -0.33 12.68
N LEU A 5 -25.99 0.49 11.78
CA LEU A 5 -26.41 1.86 12.10
C LEU A 5 -27.83 1.89 12.69
N VAL A 6 -28.69 0.93 12.37
CA VAL A 6 -30.07 0.91 12.89
C VAL A 6 -30.11 0.54 14.38
N LEU A 7 -29.26 -0.38 14.83
CA LEU A 7 -29.30 -0.90 16.21
C LEU A 7 -28.99 0.16 17.29
N PRO A 8 -27.96 1.02 17.15
CA PRO A 8 -27.69 2.09 18.12
C PRO A 8 -28.81 3.14 18.17
N PHE A 9 -29.40 3.45 17.01
CA PHE A 9 -30.53 4.38 16.91
C PHE A 9 -31.84 3.78 17.47
N ALA A 10 -32.05 2.48 17.32
CA ALA A 10 -33.17 1.78 17.95
C ALA A 10 -33.03 1.74 19.49
N MET A 11 -31.81 1.50 20.00
CA MET A 11 -31.51 1.61 21.44
C MET A 11 -31.71 3.04 21.97
N PHE A 12 -31.42 4.05 21.15
CA PHE A 12 -31.67 5.46 21.47
C PHE A 12 -33.17 5.78 21.55
N ALA A 13 -33.97 5.30 20.60
CA ALA A 13 -35.43 5.47 20.63
C ALA A 13 -36.09 4.86 21.89
N LEU A 14 -35.42 3.91 22.53
CA LEU A 14 -35.88 3.27 23.77
C LEU A 14 -35.38 3.97 25.06
N LYS A 15 -34.38 4.86 25.00
CA LYS A 15 -33.75 5.47 26.19
C LYS A 15 -33.92 7.00 26.19
N ASN A 16 -34.81 7.49 27.03
CA ASN A 16 -35.35 8.87 26.97
C ASN A 16 -34.43 9.99 27.55
N ASN A 17 -33.16 9.72 27.87
CA ASN A 17 -32.26 10.69 28.51
C ASN A 17 -30.91 10.82 27.76
N LEU A 18 -30.53 12.05 27.44
CA LEU A 18 -29.24 12.42 26.85
C LEU A 18 -28.21 12.72 27.94
N GLU A 19 -27.50 11.70 28.40
CA GLU A 19 -26.36 11.86 29.32
C GLU A 19 -25.03 12.03 28.57
N SER A 20 -24.04 12.69 29.19
CA SER A 20 -22.67 12.87 28.65
C SER A 20 -21.99 11.56 28.20
N SER A 21 -22.38 10.43 28.81
CA SER A 21 -22.00 9.07 28.43
C SER A 21 -22.35 8.72 26.96
N PHE A 22 -23.36 9.38 26.38
CA PHE A 22 -23.82 9.16 25.01
C PHE A 22 -22.87 9.75 23.96
N ILE A 23 -22.34 10.95 24.20
CA ILE A 23 -21.38 11.59 23.29
C ILE A 23 -20.12 10.74 23.20
N LEU A 24 -19.65 10.20 24.33
CA LEU A 24 -18.54 9.25 24.40
C LEU A 24 -18.83 7.96 23.61
N TRP A 25 -20.06 7.46 23.63
CA TRP A 25 -20.48 6.30 22.86
C TRP A 25 -20.46 6.55 21.35
N ILE A 26 -20.96 7.72 20.90
CA ILE A 26 -20.92 8.11 19.49
C ILE A 26 -19.48 8.26 19.00
N ILE A 27 -18.63 8.95 19.76
CA ILE A 27 -17.21 9.13 19.41
C ILE A 27 -16.52 7.77 19.33
N SER A 28 -16.76 6.89 20.31
CA SER A 28 -16.22 5.53 20.32
C SER A 28 -16.68 4.74 19.10
N TYR A 29 -17.96 4.84 18.71
CA TYR A 29 -18.51 4.15 17.54
C TYR A 29 -17.90 4.65 16.23
N LEU A 30 -17.74 5.97 16.05
CA LEU A 30 -17.10 6.55 14.87
C LEU A 30 -15.65 6.08 14.74
N PHE A 31 -14.89 6.11 15.84
CA PHE A 31 -13.52 5.60 15.88
C PHE A 31 -13.46 4.10 15.55
N PHE A 32 -14.31 3.29 16.17
CA PHE A 32 -14.35 1.85 15.92
C PHE A 32 -14.75 1.53 14.48
N GLY A 33 -15.66 2.32 13.90
CA GLY A 33 -16.07 2.24 12.50
C GLY A 33 -14.91 2.51 11.54
N PHE A 34 -14.11 3.55 11.81
CA PHE A 34 -12.91 3.85 11.02
C PHE A 34 -11.92 2.67 11.03
N PHE A 35 -11.59 2.14 12.20
CA PHE A 35 -10.68 0.99 12.31
C PHE A 35 -11.25 -0.27 11.65
N ALA A 36 -12.56 -0.49 11.76
CA ALA A 36 -13.23 -1.61 11.10
C ALA A 36 -13.14 -1.53 9.57
N VAL A 37 -13.33 -0.35 8.98
CA VAL A 37 -13.20 -0.13 7.53
C VAL A 37 -11.73 -0.28 7.10
N TYR A 38 -10.81 0.35 7.83
CA TYR A 38 -9.38 0.26 7.56
C TYR A 38 -8.86 -1.18 7.59
N ARG A 39 -9.30 -1.97 8.57
CA ARG A 39 -9.02 -3.41 8.68
C ARG A 39 -9.47 -4.16 7.44
N VAL A 40 -10.71 -3.92 6.98
CA VAL A 40 -11.26 -4.57 5.78
C VAL A 40 -10.42 -4.25 4.54
N ILE A 41 -10.08 -2.97 4.31
CA ILE A 41 -9.29 -2.55 3.15
C ILE A 41 -7.95 -3.30 3.09
N ILE A 42 -7.23 -3.38 4.21
CA ILE A 42 -5.92 -4.07 4.26
C ILE A 42 -6.06 -5.56 4.01
N PHE A 43 -7.04 -6.21 4.62
CA PHE A 43 -7.25 -7.64 4.39
C PHE A 43 -7.71 -7.93 2.95
N THR A 44 -8.49 -7.04 2.34
CA THR A 44 -8.84 -7.12 0.92
C THR A 44 -7.62 -6.92 0.01
N ASP A 45 -6.74 -5.98 0.31
CA ASP A 45 -5.47 -5.81 -0.41
C ASP A 45 -4.58 -7.06 -0.28
N MET A 46 -4.43 -7.60 0.93
CA MET A 46 -3.70 -8.85 1.15
C MET A 46 -4.31 -10.03 0.38
N ALA A 47 -5.64 -10.12 0.33
CA ALA A 47 -6.34 -11.16 -0.40
C ALA A 47 -6.08 -11.10 -1.92
N SER A 48 -5.83 -9.91 -2.47
CA SER A 48 -5.55 -9.72 -3.90
C SER A 48 -4.22 -10.36 -4.36
N LYS A 49 -3.27 -10.57 -3.43
CA LYS A 49 -1.91 -11.04 -3.74
C LYS A 49 -1.81 -12.55 -3.99
N SER A 50 -2.73 -13.38 -3.47
CA SER A 50 -2.74 -14.83 -3.69
C SER A 50 -4.04 -15.50 -3.23
N LYS A 51 -4.43 -16.61 -3.88
CA LYS A 51 -5.58 -17.45 -3.46
C LYS A 51 -5.45 -17.96 -2.01
N LYS A 52 -4.24 -18.24 -1.51
CA LYS A 52 -4.03 -18.64 -0.10
C LYS A 52 -4.24 -17.46 0.87
N CYS A 53 -3.87 -16.25 0.44
CA CYS A 53 -4.05 -15.02 1.21
C CYS A 53 -5.53 -14.63 1.35
N LEU A 54 -6.39 -15.02 0.38
CA LEU A 54 -7.83 -14.80 0.46
C LEU A 54 -8.48 -15.50 1.67
N TYR A 55 -8.13 -16.78 1.92
CA TYR A 55 -8.65 -17.51 3.07
C TYR A 55 -8.16 -16.91 4.40
N LEU A 56 -6.86 -16.60 4.48
CA LEU A 56 -6.25 -15.96 5.65
C LEU A 56 -6.88 -14.60 5.95
N ALA A 57 -7.19 -13.81 4.92
CA ALA A 57 -7.85 -12.52 5.07
C ALA A 57 -9.28 -12.66 5.60
N GLY A 58 -10.06 -13.59 5.03
CA GLY A 58 -11.41 -13.88 5.52
C GLY A 58 -11.41 -14.33 6.99
N LEU A 59 -10.49 -15.23 7.35
CA LEU A 59 -10.35 -15.76 8.71
C LEU A 59 -9.91 -14.66 9.70
N GLY A 60 -8.96 -13.80 9.31
CA GLY A 60 -8.52 -12.66 10.11
C GLY A 60 -9.64 -11.65 10.37
N LEU A 61 -10.50 -11.37 9.39
CA LEU A 61 -11.66 -10.48 9.56
C LEU A 61 -12.68 -11.03 10.55
N MET A 62 -12.92 -12.34 10.53
CA MET A 62 -13.82 -13.03 11.46
C MET A 62 -13.27 -13.03 12.88
N ILE A 63 -11.98 -13.36 13.06
CA ILE A 63 -11.30 -13.28 14.37
C ILE A 63 -11.42 -11.87 14.95
N GLY A 64 -11.24 -10.84 14.11
CA GLY A 64 -11.40 -9.46 14.54
C GLY A 64 -12.78 -9.18 15.15
N ARG A 65 -13.86 -9.72 14.58
CA ARG A 65 -15.23 -9.54 15.12
C ARG A 65 -15.46 -10.29 16.43
N CYS A 66 -14.88 -11.49 16.57
CA CYS A 66 -14.89 -12.21 17.84
C CYS A 66 -14.15 -11.43 18.93
N GLY A 67 -13.02 -10.81 18.59
CA GLY A 67 -12.28 -9.92 19.50
C GLY A 67 -13.11 -8.71 19.94
N ASP A 68 -13.79 -8.06 19.00
CA ASP A 68 -14.67 -6.92 19.27
C ASP A 68 -15.79 -7.32 20.26
N ALA A 69 -16.42 -8.48 20.06
CA ALA A 69 -17.47 -9.01 20.93
C ALA A 69 -16.95 -9.40 22.32
N LEU A 70 -15.79 -10.07 22.41
CA LEU A 70 -15.16 -10.44 23.68
C LEU A 70 -14.74 -9.20 24.48
N GLY A 71 -14.25 -8.15 23.82
CA GLY A 71 -13.91 -6.87 24.47
C GLY A 71 -15.14 -6.21 25.07
N ALA A 72 -16.26 -6.20 24.34
CA ALA A 72 -17.52 -5.65 24.86
C ALA A 72 -18.06 -6.45 26.06
N TYR A 73 -18.03 -7.79 25.97
CA TYR A 73 -18.47 -8.67 27.06
C TYR A 73 -17.61 -8.53 28.32
N THR A 74 -16.28 -8.54 28.16
CA THR A 74 -15.36 -8.37 29.30
C THR A 74 -15.47 -7.00 29.94
N GLY A 75 -15.73 -5.94 29.17
CA GLY A 75 -16.03 -4.60 29.68
C GLY A 75 -17.27 -4.54 30.58
N ILE A 76 -18.30 -5.34 30.28
CA ILE A 76 -19.52 -5.42 31.11
C ILE A 76 -19.26 -6.22 32.39
N VAL A 77 -18.57 -7.36 32.29
CA VAL A 77 -18.31 -8.26 33.43
C VAL A 77 -17.36 -7.64 34.47
N LEU A 78 -16.37 -6.87 34.02
CA LEU A 78 -15.32 -6.30 34.88
C LEU A 78 -15.61 -4.85 35.33
N ASN A 79 -16.86 -4.40 35.22
CA ASN A 79 -17.28 -3.03 35.58
C ASN A 79 -16.98 -2.68 37.05
N ALA A 80 -16.83 -3.68 37.93
CA ALA A 80 -16.47 -3.51 39.34
C ALA A 80 -15.07 -2.88 39.57
N TYR A 81 -14.17 -2.88 38.58
CA TYR A 81 -12.81 -2.36 38.70
C TYR A 81 -12.45 -1.43 37.51
N PRO A 82 -13.04 -0.22 37.44
CA PRO A 82 -12.95 0.63 36.25
C PRO A 82 -11.52 1.11 35.95
N VAL A 83 -10.71 1.41 36.99
CA VAL A 83 -9.33 1.89 36.81
C VAL A 83 -8.43 0.79 36.21
N VAL A 84 -8.56 -0.45 36.70
CA VAL A 84 -7.81 -1.61 36.19
C VAL A 84 -8.22 -1.90 34.74
N LEU A 85 -9.52 -1.81 34.44
CA LEU A 85 -10.03 -2.01 33.09
C LEU A 85 -9.44 -0.99 32.09
N ILE A 86 -9.38 0.29 32.46
CA ILE A 86 -8.80 1.35 31.61
C ILE A 86 -7.30 1.10 31.37
N LEU A 87 -6.55 0.73 32.40
CA LEU A 87 -5.12 0.43 32.26
C LEU A 87 -4.88 -0.79 31.36
N CYS A 88 -5.61 -1.89 31.58
CA CYS A 88 -5.46 -3.10 30.78
C CYS A 88 -5.87 -2.88 29.32
N THR A 89 -6.97 -2.17 29.07
CA THR A 89 -7.45 -1.89 27.70
C THR A 89 -6.52 -0.94 26.96
N SER A 90 -6.00 0.10 27.62
CA SER A 90 -5.03 1.02 27.02
C SER A 90 -3.72 0.31 26.66
N ALA A 91 -3.21 -0.56 27.54
CA ALA A 91 -2.03 -1.38 27.26
C ALA A 91 -2.27 -2.35 26.09
N ALA A 92 -3.41 -3.04 26.08
CA ALA A 92 -3.78 -3.94 24.98
C ALA A 92 -3.90 -3.18 23.65
N PHE A 93 -4.43 -1.96 23.66
CA PHE A 93 -4.51 -1.11 22.48
C PHE A 93 -3.12 -0.74 21.93
N VAL A 94 -2.20 -0.31 22.79
CA VAL A 94 -0.82 0.01 22.39
C VAL A 94 -0.12 -1.21 21.79
N VAL A 95 -0.25 -2.38 22.41
CA VAL A 95 0.31 -3.63 21.87
C VAL A 95 -0.31 -3.97 20.52
N THR A 96 -1.64 -3.84 20.37
CA THR A 96 -2.33 -4.10 19.10
C THR A 96 -1.87 -3.16 18.00
N VAL A 97 -1.73 -1.87 18.29
CA VAL A 97 -1.22 -0.86 17.34
C VAL A 97 0.24 -1.16 16.97
N PHE A 98 1.09 -1.51 17.93
CA PHE A 98 2.48 -1.84 17.66
C PHE A 98 2.62 -3.10 16.80
N LEU A 99 1.89 -4.17 17.14
CA LEU A 99 1.84 -5.39 16.34
C LEU A 99 1.31 -5.12 14.94
N PHE A 100 0.28 -4.29 14.83
CA PHE A 100 -0.28 -3.89 13.56
C PHE A 100 0.74 -3.11 12.71
N ILE A 101 1.44 -2.12 13.26
CA ILE A 101 2.49 -1.36 12.54
C ILE A 101 3.65 -2.29 12.15
N SER A 102 4.07 -3.17 13.03
CA SER A 102 5.15 -4.14 12.77
C SER A 102 4.77 -5.10 11.64
N LEU A 103 3.55 -5.65 11.67
CA LEU A 103 3.01 -6.51 10.61
C LEU A 103 2.78 -5.73 9.32
N TYR A 104 2.25 -4.51 9.40
CA TYR A 104 2.05 -3.62 8.27
C TYR A 104 3.39 -3.30 7.59
N ASN A 105 4.43 -2.93 8.34
CA ASN A 105 5.74 -2.67 7.74
C ASN A 105 6.35 -3.94 7.15
N ARG A 106 6.20 -5.08 7.82
CA ARG A 106 6.75 -6.36 7.35
C ARG A 106 6.04 -6.87 6.09
N ILE A 107 4.73 -6.70 5.99
CA ILE A 107 3.91 -7.23 4.90
C ILE A 107 3.74 -6.19 3.78
N TYR A 108 3.50 -4.93 4.11
CA TYR A 108 3.17 -3.86 3.17
C TYR A 108 4.42 -3.14 2.64
N THR A 109 5.41 -2.81 3.46
CA THR A 109 6.66 -2.18 2.94
C THR A 109 7.47 -3.13 2.06
N SER A 110 7.29 -4.45 2.23
CA SER A 110 7.88 -5.48 1.34
C SER A 110 7.06 -5.76 0.08
N SER A 111 5.82 -5.26 0.00
CA SER A 111 4.89 -5.55 -1.09
C SER A 111 4.13 -4.34 -1.61
N LEU A 112 4.58 -3.12 -1.30
CA LEU A 112 4.32 -1.99 -2.16
C LEU A 112 4.87 -2.44 -3.51
N PRO A 113 4.03 -2.64 -4.54
CA PRO A 113 4.56 -2.47 -5.86
C PRO A 113 4.94 -1.00 -5.85
N VAL A 114 6.22 -0.71 -5.61
CA VAL A 114 6.82 0.42 -6.31
C VAL A 114 6.37 0.14 -7.72
N THR A 115 5.38 0.91 -8.18
CA THR A 115 4.82 0.78 -9.51
C THR A 115 6.01 1.08 -10.35
N LYS A 116 6.76 0.04 -10.76
CA LYS A 116 8.23 0.03 -10.83
C LYS A 116 8.62 1.36 -11.43
N SER A 117 9.00 2.34 -10.57
CA SER A 117 8.90 3.73 -11.00
C SER A 117 9.77 3.83 -12.22
N ARG A 118 9.37 4.60 -13.23
CA ARG A 118 10.13 4.65 -14.48
C ARG A 118 11.63 4.85 -14.17
N GLU A 119 11.93 5.64 -13.14
CA GLU A 119 13.26 5.83 -12.57
C GLU A 119 13.91 4.54 -12.03
N THR A 120 13.24 3.74 -11.20
CA THR A 120 13.78 2.44 -10.72
C THR A 120 14.02 1.44 -11.86
N LEU A 121 13.11 1.36 -12.83
CA LEU A 121 13.29 0.52 -14.02
C LEU A 121 14.51 0.94 -14.83
N LEU A 122 14.67 2.25 -14.99
CA LEU A 122 15.79 2.86 -15.67
C LEU A 122 17.11 2.58 -14.93
N GLU A 123 17.14 2.69 -13.60
CA GLU A 123 18.32 2.36 -12.79
C GLU A 123 18.70 0.88 -12.87
N GLU A 124 17.73 -0.03 -12.79
CA GLU A 124 17.96 -1.47 -12.94
C GLU A 124 18.51 -1.79 -14.33
N PHE A 125 17.92 -1.22 -15.39
CA PHE A 125 18.36 -1.40 -16.76
C PHE A 125 19.78 -0.86 -16.98
N GLN A 126 20.07 0.32 -16.44
CA GLN A 126 21.40 0.92 -16.47
C GLN A 126 22.43 0.02 -15.80
N LYS A 127 22.12 -0.53 -14.62
CA LYS A 127 23.02 -1.45 -13.89
C LYS A 127 23.20 -2.77 -14.61
N LEU A 128 22.12 -3.36 -15.13
CA LEU A 128 22.13 -4.66 -15.82
C LEU A 128 23.05 -4.64 -17.05
N TYR A 129 22.98 -3.57 -17.85
CA TYR A 129 23.75 -3.43 -19.09
C TYR A 129 24.96 -2.49 -18.96
N GLN A 130 25.26 -2.02 -17.75
CA GLN A 130 26.39 -1.11 -17.46
C GLN A 130 26.43 0.09 -18.41
N LEU A 131 25.29 0.76 -18.59
CA LEU A 131 25.18 1.93 -19.45
C LEU A 131 25.89 3.12 -18.80
N SER A 132 26.68 3.83 -19.60
CA SER A 132 27.28 5.10 -19.20
C SER A 132 26.20 6.19 -19.07
N PRO A 133 26.47 7.30 -18.36
CA PRO A 133 25.52 8.40 -18.23
C PRO A 133 25.00 8.92 -19.58
N CYS A 134 25.87 9.11 -20.57
CA CYS A 134 25.45 9.58 -21.90
C CYS A 134 24.63 8.52 -22.68
N GLU A 135 24.97 7.23 -22.56
CA GLU A 135 24.14 6.17 -23.16
C GLU A 135 22.76 6.10 -22.50
N MET A 136 22.68 6.40 -21.21
CA MET A 136 21.44 6.42 -20.45
C MET A 136 20.54 7.60 -20.84
N GLU A 137 21.11 8.79 -21.02
CA GLU A 137 20.38 9.97 -21.54
C GLU A 137 19.82 9.69 -22.95
N VAL A 138 20.65 9.15 -23.84
CA VAL A 138 20.22 8.76 -25.19
C VAL A 138 19.12 7.69 -25.12
N PHE A 139 19.24 6.71 -24.22
CA PHE A 139 18.23 5.67 -24.02
C PHE A 139 16.87 6.23 -23.59
N GLN A 140 16.86 7.19 -22.66
CA GLN A 140 15.61 7.82 -22.19
C GLN A 140 14.89 8.55 -23.32
N LEU A 141 15.62 9.33 -24.13
CA LEU A 141 15.05 10.00 -25.30
C LEU A 141 14.59 8.99 -26.37
N VAL A 142 15.27 7.84 -26.46
CA VAL A 142 14.84 6.74 -27.32
C VAL A 142 13.48 6.17 -26.87
N LEU A 143 13.29 5.97 -25.56
CA LEU A 143 12.02 5.53 -24.97
C LEU A 143 10.89 6.53 -25.21
N ASP A 144 11.20 7.82 -25.25
CA ASP A 144 10.23 8.90 -25.53
C ASP A 144 9.91 9.04 -27.03
N GLY A 145 10.48 8.19 -27.88
CA GLY A 145 10.17 8.15 -29.31
C GLY A 145 10.95 9.17 -30.16
N ARG A 146 11.94 9.87 -29.60
CA ARG A 146 12.74 10.86 -30.33
C ARG A 146 13.59 10.25 -31.44
N SER A 147 13.60 10.86 -32.61
CA SER A 147 14.50 10.55 -33.72
C SER A 147 15.96 10.91 -33.38
N ASN A 148 16.92 10.33 -34.08
CA ASN A 148 18.34 10.60 -33.84
C ASN A 148 18.72 12.08 -34.08
N THR A 149 17.99 12.78 -34.94
CA THR A 149 18.14 14.23 -35.15
C THR A 149 17.62 15.01 -33.96
N GLU A 150 16.41 14.70 -33.47
CA GLU A 150 15.87 15.36 -32.27
C GLU A 150 16.73 15.10 -31.03
N ILE A 151 17.27 13.89 -30.86
CA ILE A 151 18.19 13.57 -29.77
C ILE A 151 19.48 14.40 -29.86
N ALA A 152 19.97 14.64 -31.08
CA ALA A 152 21.18 15.44 -31.30
C ALA A 152 20.94 16.90 -30.88
N ASP A 153 19.77 17.43 -31.24
CA ASP A 153 19.33 18.78 -30.87
C ASP A 153 19.08 18.89 -29.35
N ASP A 154 18.35 17.94 -28.75
CA ASP A 154 18.02 17.92 -27.33
C ASP A 154 19.27 17.85 -26.42
N LEU A 155 20.30 17.11 -26.85
CA LEU A 155 21.57 16.94 -26.12
C LEU A 155 22.68 17.91 -26.57
N PHE A 156 22.42 18.78 -27.56
CA PHE A 156 23.41 19.69 -28.15
C PHE A 156 24.70 18.98 -28.63
N ILE A 157 24.57 17.80 -29.24
CA ILE A 157 25.68 17.01 -29.78
C ILE A 157 25.49 16.70 -31.27
N SER A 158 26.54 16.22 -31.95
CA SER A 158 26.41 15.87 -33.36
C SER A 158 25.56 14.63 -33.59
N TYR A 159 24.84 14.58 -34.71
CA TYR A 159 24.10 13.38 -35.15
C TYR A 159 24.97 12.11 -35.19
N ASN A 160 26.24 12.24 -35.60
CA ASN A 160 27.17 11.12 -35.61
C ASN A 160 27.50 10.62 -34.19
N THR A 161 27.59 11.54 -33.22
CA THR A 161 27.77 11.21 -31.80
C THR A 161 26.58 10.43 -31.26
N VAL A 162 25.34 10.85 -31.60
CA VAL A 162 24.13 10.09 -31.25
C VAL A 162 24.16 8.68 -31.84
N LYS A 163 24.50 8.53 -33.13
CA LYS A 163 24.63 7.20 -33.76
C LYS A 163 25.67 6.34 -33.06
N PHE A 164 26.78 6.93 -32.62
CA PHE A 164 27.81 6.22 -31.86
C PHE A 164 27.26 5.71 -30.52
N HIS A 165 26.57 6.54 -29.74
CA HIS A 165 25.95 6.12 -28.48
C HIS A 165 24.88 5.02 -28.69
N ILE A 166 24.02 5.17 -29.69
CA ILE A 166 23.00 4.14 -30.01
C ILE A 166 23.66 2.81 -30.41
N LYS A 167 24.75 2.85 -31.19
CA LYS A 167 25.48 1.64 -31.58
C LYS A 167 26.10 0.94 -30.37
N ASN A 168 26.66 1.69 -29.43
CA ASN A 168 27.20 1.11 -28.19
C ASN A 168 26.09 0.55 -27.31
N LEU A 169 24.95 1.23 -27.25
CA LEU A 169 23.79 0.76 -26.50
C LEU A 169 23.26 -0.57 -27.05
N PHE A 170 23.14 -0.70 -28.37
CA PHE A 170 22.83 -1.97 -29.04
C PHE A 170 23.86 -3.06 -28.73
N LYS A 171 25.16 -2.74 -28.76
CA LYS A 171 26.22 -3.69 -28.41
C LYS A 171 26.13 -4.18 -26.96
N LYS A 172 25.80 -3.30 -26.01
CA LYS A 172 25.69 -3.63 -24.58
C LYS A 172 24.41 -4.41 -24.26
N THR A 173 23.30 -4.07 -24.90
CA THR A 173 21.99 -4.71 -24.68
C THR A 173 21.81 -5.99 -25.48
N GLY A 174 22.63 -6.22 -26.52
CA GLY A 174 22.48 -7.34 -27.45
C GLY A 174 21.40 -7.13 -28.50
N CYS A 175 20.73 -5.98 -28.51
CA CYS A 175 19.69 -5.66 -29.49
C CYS A 175 20.30 -5.27 -30.84
N SER A 176 19.61 -5.59 -31.92
CA SER A 176 19.97 -5.22 -33.29
C SER A 176 19.14 -4.06 -33.83
N SER A 177 18.05 -3.70 -33.16
CA SER A 177 17.16 -2.61 -33.60
C SER A 177 16.59 -1.80 -32.44
N ARG A 178 16.12 -0.59 -32.77
CA ARG A 178 15.40 0.27 -31.82
C ARG A 178 14.14 -0.40 -31.28
N THR A 179 13.39 -1.08 -32.15
CA THR A 179 12.16 -1.77 -31.75
C THR A 179 12.44 -2.90 -30.77
N GLU A 180 13.50 -3.67 -31.01
CA GLU A 180 13.94 -4.76 -30.13
C GLU A 180 14.39 -4.23 -28.76
N LEU A 181 15.12 -3.12 -28.75
CA LEU A 181 15.51 -2.44 -27.52
C LEU A 181 14.29 -1.95 -26.71
N LEU A 182 13.29 -1.37 -27.39
CA LEU A 182 12.04 -0.95 -26.73
C LEU A 182 11.23 -2.15 -26.22
N ALA A 183 11.25 -3.27 -26.93
CA ALA A 183 10.61 -4.51 -26.50
C ALA A 183 11.30 -5.11 -25.28
N LEU A 184 12.64 -5.12 -25.26
CA LEU A 184 13.47 -5.60 -24.16
C LEU A 184 13.22 -4.81 -22.85
N PHE A 185 12.99 -3.51 -22.94
CA PHE A 185 12.66 -2.70 -21.75
C PHE A 185 11.22 -2.91 -21.25
N LYS A 186 10.30 -3.29 -22.14
CA LYS A 186 8.88 -3.50 -21.81
C LYS A 186 8.56 -4.92 -21.33
N SER A 187 9.47 -5.89 -21.53
CA SER A 187 9.33 -7.28 -21.09
C SER A 187 9.69 -7.46 -19.62
#